data_AF-A0A2E1RIM1-F1
#
_entry.id   AF-A0A2E1RIM1-F1
#
_cell.length_a   1.000
_cell.length_b   1.000
_cell.length_c   1.000
_cell.angle_alpha   90.00
_cell.angle_beta   90.00
_cell.angle_gamma   90.00
#
_symmetry.space_group_name_H-M   'P 1'
#
loop_
_entity.id
_entity.type
_entity.pdbx_description
1 polymer ?
#
loop_
_entity_poly.entity_id
_entity_poly.type
_entity_poly.pdbx_seq_one_letter_code
_entity_poly.pdbx_strand_id
1 'polypeptide(L)'
;LYFFKNVIAENNLPIYISRTIQDINLYLHLIGSLGVFKLLKFFNAKNISIYTTLIFLNFFPLSISLRVTYKPEILAFALLPWIIYCFEVYKSEKNIKFIYYSIPLLVASLTSKGSVLGMVGLFIFITYFKLIFSFKKKNILIIFTLFISLFSLVTIEDLRSNNVSLINPTHEEKYNNTAEIKNIYKINFEKIIKSPIRDQHAGSMPALTLLDIHGDYFNLYWDNDATSLHKNRKEIFLFDESKNISPPTFNNGVLTIYFQNNTDVYFREFLGLLVSLIYFLFIFYYFIFRKNDSRFVLTPIYGIFILLVMTVGGFPVPNWDPLVGDTIKPFYYSFFIFISIAFLMSKYLINKYKAIIFLIVYIPLAMYLIGFPKGDVEDQLLYESNQYSYFCEINPYFFNGLDEFDRDFCDLKSVEIDYVPRDVEGFKNPPKFKLFNSLLFLFSTFSIFNLQRIRLKAKI
;
A
#
# COMPACT_ATOMS: atom_id res chain seq x y z
N LEU A 1 -3.40 -19.82 -11.76
CA LEU A 1 -3.00 -21.08 -11.09
C LEU A 1 -3.72 -22.30 -11.68
N TYR A 2 -5.04 -22.46 -11.57
CA TYR A 2 -5.74 -23.66 -12.10
C TYR A 2 -5.54 -23.90 -13.61
N PHE A 3 -5.49 -22.84 -14.42
CA PHE A 3 -5.19 -22.93 -15.85
C PHE A 3 -3.74 -23.35 -16.17
N PHE A 4 -2.83 -23.28 -15.20
CA PHE A 4 -1.42 -23.66 -15.34
C PHE A 4 -1.10 -24.99 -14.64
N LYS A 5 -2.12 -25.76 -14.21
CA LYS A 5 -1.93 -27.00 -13.43
C LYS A 5 -1.01 -28.02 -14.10
N ASN A 6 -0.94 -28.03 -15.44
CA ASN A 6 -0.12 -28.97 -16.20
C ASN A 6 1.39 -28.61 -16.19
N VAL A 7 1.73 -27.38 -15.80
CA VAL A 7 3.12 -26.87 -15.76
C VAL A 7 3.62 -26.74 -14.31
N ILE A 8 2.69 -26.65 -13.36
CA ILE A 8 3.02 -26.49 -11.94
C ILE A 8 3.37 -27.86 -11.33
N ALA A 9 4.51 -27.90 -10.65
CA ALA A 9 4.96 -29.00 -9.80
C ALA A 9 5.17 -28.49 -8.36
N GLU A 10 5.32 -29.39 -7.40
CA GLU A 10 5.44 -29.01 -5.97
C GLU A 10 6.62 -28.08 -5.71
N ASN A 11 7.74 -28.26 -6.41
CA ASN A 11 8.94 -27.44 -6.27
C ASN A 11 8.76 -25.99 -6.77
N ASN A 12 7.95 -25.75 -7.79
CA ASN A 12 7.78 -24.43 -8.40
C ASN A 12 6.48 -23.72 -7.97
N LEU A 13 5.56 -24.42 -7.30
CA LEU A 13 4.27 -23.87 -6.84
C LEU A 13 4.42 -22.58 -6.01
N PRO A 14 5.35 -22.46 -5.03
CA PRO A 14 5.49 -21.24 -4.24
C PRO A 14 5.84 -20.00 -5.09
N ILE A 15 6.69 -20.18 -6.11
CA ILE A 15 7.11 -19.13 -7.03
C ILE A 15 5.91 -18.64 -7.85
N TYR A 16 5.13 -19.57 -8.42
CA TYR A 16 3.92 -19.22 -9.17
C TYR A 16 2.86 -18.53 -8.32
N ILE A 17 2.67 -18.95 -7.07
CA ILE A 17 1.75 -18.30 -6.13
C ILE A 17 2.22 -16.87 -5.84
N SER A 18 3.49 -16.70 -5.43
CA SER A 18 4.08 -15.39 -5.12
C SER A 18 3.95 -14.43 -6.30
N ARG A 19 4.33 -14.88 -7.50
CA ARG A 19 4.20 -14.10 -8.74
C ARG A 19 2.75 -13.72 -9.04
N THR A 20 1.83 -14.68 -8.99
CA THR A 20 0.40 -14.41 -9.28
C THR A 20 -0.15 -13.35 -8.34
N ILE A 21 0.23 -13.39 -7.06
CA ILE A 21 -0.18 -12.38 -6.07
C ILE A 21 0.39 -11.00 -6.45
N GLN A 22 1.68 -10.91 -6.78
CA GLN A 22 2.32 -9.65 -7.17
C GLN A 22 1.68 -9.06 -8.44
N ASP A 23 1.35 -9.91 -9.44
CA ASP A 23 0.67 -9.49 -10.67
C ASP A 23 -0.74 -8.94 -10.38
N ILE A 24 -1.53 -9.66 -9.57
CA ILE A 24 -2.86 -9.20 -9.16
C ILE A 24 -2.77 -7.88 -8.40
N ASN A 25 -1.81 -7.78 -7.47
CA ASN A 25 -1.56 -6.57 -6.71
C ASN A 25 -1.17 -5.40 -7.63
N LEU A 26 -0.35 -5.64 -8.65
CA LEU A 26 -0.01 -4.63 -9.65
C LEU A 26 -1.26 -4.16 -10.41
N TYR A 27 -2.14 -5.07 -10.83
CA TYR A 27 -3.40 -4.69 -11.48
C TYR A 27 -4.31 -3.87 -10.56
N LEU A 28 -4.44 -4.26 -9.29
CA LEU A 28 -5.19 -3.50 -8.29
C LEU A 28 -4.59 -2.11 -8.08
N HIS A 29 -3.27 -2.01 -8.01
CA HIS A 29 -2.57 -0.73 -7.91
C HIS A 29 -2.82 0.17 -9.13
N LEU A 30 -2.82 -0.38 -10.34
CA LEU A 30 -3.14 0.36 -11.57
C LEU A 30 -4.60 0.84 -11.58
N ILE A 31 -5.56 0.00 -11.16
CA ILE A 31 -6.97 0.39 -11.02
C ILE A 31 -7.13 1.55 -10.03
N GLY A 32 -6.43 1.49 -8.89
CA GLY A 32 -6.41 2.57 -7.89
C GLY A 32 -5.82 3.85 -8.46
N SER A 33 -4.68 3.75 -9.15
CA SER A 33 -4.02 4.88 -9.81
C SER A 33 -4.88 5.54 -10.90
N LEU A 34 -5.62 4.76 -11.68
CA LEU A 34 -6.61 5.27 -12.64
C LEU A 34 -7.76 5.99 -11.93
N GLY A 35 -8.20 5.48 -10.78
CA GLY A 35 -9.19 6.14 -9.94
C GLY A 35 -8.68 7.48 -9.40
N VAL A 36 -7.43 7.53 -8.92
CA VAL A 36 -6.77 8.78 -8.49
C VAL A 36 -6.66 9.77 -9.66
N PHE A 37 -6.28 9.32 -10.85
CA PHE A 37 -6.25 10.15 -12.05
C PHE A 37 -7.61 10.80 -12.32
N LYS A 38 -8.69 9.99 -12.36
CA LYS A 38 -10.06 10.47 -12.60
C LYS A 38 -10.54 11.43 -11.50
N LEU A 39 -10.23 11.11 -10.24
CA LEU A 39 -10.58 11.94 -9.10
C LEU A 39 -9.87 13.30 -9.15
N LEU A 40 -8.54 13.33 -9.33
CA LEU A 40 -7.80 14.59 -9.44
C LEU A 40 -8.23 15.40 -10.67
N LYS A 41 -8.60 14.72 -11.78
CA LYS A 41 -9.18 15.37 -12.95
C LYS A 41 -10.52 16.05 -12.67
N PHE A 42 -11.39 15.41 -11.90
CA PHE A 42 -12.65 16.02 -11.47
C PHE A 42 -12.42 17.28 -10.63
N PHE A 43 -11.34 17.33 -9.85
CA PHE A 43 -10.91 18.51 -9.09
C PHE A 43 -10.06 19.50 -9.91
N ASN A 44 -10.09 19.41 -11.24
CA ASN A 44 -9.40 20.31 -12.18
C ASN A 44 -7.87 20.39 -11.97
N ALA A 45 -7.24 19.33 -11.45
CA ALA A 45 -5.78 19.29 -11.37
C ALA A 45 -5.13 19.26 -12.76
N LYS A 46 -3.98 19.94 -12.90
CA LYS A 46 -3.23 19.99 -14.16
C LYS A 46 -2.65 18.62 -14.49
N ASN A 47 -2.60 18.26 -15.77
CA ASN A 47 -2.01 17.00 -16.25
C ASN A 47 -0.63 16.74 -15.67
N ILE A 48 0.26 17.75 -15.73
CA ILE A 48 1.63 17.62 -15.21
C ILE A 48 1.65 17.24 -13.73
N SER A 49 0.79 17.83 -12.90
CA SER A 49 0.76 17.53 -11.48
C SER A 49 0.17 16.15 -11.22
N ILE A 50 -0.85 15.75 -11.97
CA ILE A 50 -1.42 14.40 -11.88
C ILE A 50 -0.39 13.34 -12.25
N TYR A 51 0.27 13.45 -13.41
CA TYR A 51 1.27 12.46 -13.83
C TYR A 51 2.45 12.40 -12.85
N THR A 52 2.90 13.54 -12.35
CA THR A 52 3.98 13.56 -11.35
C THR A 52 3.55 12.91 -10.03
N THR A 53 2.31 13.15 -9.58
CA THR A 53 1.73 12.46 -8.42
C THR A 53 1.65 10.96 -8.62
N LEU A 54 1.25 10.49 -9.81
CA LEU A 54 1.19 9.05 -10.11
C LEU A 54 2.58 8.42 -10.15
N ILE A 55 3.60 9.12 -10.67
CA ILE A 55 5.00 8.68 -10.61
C ILE A 55 5.45 8.58 -9.15
N PHE A 56 5.17 9.60 -8.33
CA PHE A 56 5.46 9.55 -6.89
C PHE A 56 4.85 8.30 -6.24
N LEU A 57 3.55 8.05 -6.46
CA LEU A 57 2.87 6.89 -5.89
C LEU A 57 3.45 5.55 -6.35
N ASN A 58 4.10 5.48 -7.52
CA ASN A 58 4.78 4.25 -7.98
C ASN A 58 6.07 3.96 -7.23
N PHE A 59 6.78 4.98 -6.72
CA PHE A 59 8.02 4.82 -5.96
C PHE A 59 7.82 4.99 -4.45
N PHE A 60 6.60 5.31 -4.02
CA PHE A 60 6.28 5.51 -2.61
C PHE A 60 6.44 4.21 -1.82
N PRO A 61 7.22 4.19 -0.71
CA PRO A 61 7.52 2.97 0.06
C PRO A 61 6.26 2.14 0.40
N LEU A 62 5.22 2.74 0.98
CA LEU A 62 3.96 2.03 1.27
C LEU A 62 3.25 1.46 0.04
N SER A 63 3.40 2.09 -1.13
CA SER A 63 2.84 1.56 -2.39
C SER A 63 3.59 0.33 -2.87
N ILE A 64 4.90 0.27 -2.63
CA ILE A 64 5.72 -0.91 -2.89
C ILE A 64 5.35 -2.01 -1.89
N SER A 65 5.26 -1.69 -0.59
CA SER A 65 4.81 -2.62 0.45
C SER A 65 3.48 -3.29 0.11
N LEU A 66 2.47 -2.53 -0.35
CA LEU A 66 1.19 -3.11 -0.76
C LEU A 66 1.30 -4.03 -1.98
N ARG A 67 2.18 -3.73 -2.91
CA ARG A 67 2.34 -4.55 -4.12
C ARG A 67 3.02 -5.88 -3.84
N VAL A 68 3.98 -5.89 -2.92
CA VAL A 68 4.75 -7.10 -2.57
C VAL A 68 4.10 -7.97 -1.50
N THR A 69 3.10 -7.44 -0.77
CA THR A 69 2.43 -8.19 0.31
C THR A 69 1.09 -8.78 -0.11
N TYR A 70 0.77 -9.95 0.47
CA TYR A 70 -0.53 -10.58 0.31
C TYR A 70 -1.53 -10.09 1.39
N LYS A 71 -2.02 -8.86 1.26
CA LYS A 71 -2.95 -8.27 2.23
C LYS A 71 -4.07 -7.45 1.55
N PRO A 72 -5.28 -7.39 2.12
CA PRO A 72 -6.46 -6.82 1.47
C PRO A 72 -6.46 -5.29 1.33
N GLU A 73 -5.56 -4.57 2.00
CA GLU A 73 -5.47 -3.12 1.98
C GLU A 73 -5.26 -2.54 0.57
N ILE A 74 -4.62 -3.30 -0.32
CA ILE A 74 -4.45 -2.89 -1.73
C ILE A 74 -5.78 -2.85 -2.49
N LEU A 75 -6.74 -3.70 -2.15
CA LEU A 75 -8.08 -3.66 -2.71
C LEU A 75 -8.82 -2.40 -2.24
N ALA A 76 -8.66 -2.01 -0.97
CA ALA A 76 -9.20 -0.75 -0.46
C ALA A 76 -8.62 0.45 -1.22
N PHE A 77 -7.30 0.46 -1.47
CA PHE A 77 -6.67 1.49 -2.33
C PHE A 77 -7.23 1.47 -3.76
N ALA A 78 -7.43 0.29 -4.35
CA ALA A 78 -7.94 0.16 -5.71
C ALA A 78 -9.33 0.79 -5.87
N LEU A 79 -10.19 0.67 -4.86
CA LEU A 79 -11.61 1.04 -4.93
C LEU A 79 -11.92 2.42 -4.33
N LEU A 80 -11.21 2.86 -3.28
CA LEU A 80 -11.52 4.10 -2.57
C LEU A 80 -11.53 5.37 -3.45
N PRO A 81 -10.57 5.61 -4.37
CA PRO A 81 -10.62 6.77 -5.25
C PRO A 81 -11.89 6.81 -6.11
N TRP A 82 -12.36 5.65 -6.58
CA TRP A 82 -13.59 5.54 -7.36
C TRP A 82 -14.84 5.77 -6.52
N ILE A 83 -14.87 5.27 -5.28
CA ILE A 83 -15.95 5.53 -4.32
C ILE A 83 -16.04 7.05 -4.09
N ILE A 84 -14.92 7.71 -3.75
CA ILE A 84 -14.88 9.16 -3.54
C ILE A 84 -15.36 9.90 -4.80
N TYR A 85 -14.86 9.51 -5.98
CA TYR A 85 -15.27 10.10 -7.26
C TYR A 85 -16.78 10.02 -7.48
N CYS A 86 -17.41 8.86 -7.26
CA CYS A 86 -18.86 8.71 -7.37
C CYS A 86 -19.64 9.65 -6.45
N PHE A 87 -19.24 9.76 -5.18
CA PHE A 87 -19.90 10.64 -4.22
C PHE A 87 -19.73 12.14 -4.59
N GLU A 88 -18.53 12.54 -5.04
CA GLU A 88 -18.27 13.91 -5.47
C GLU A 88 -18.99 14.29 -6.76
N VAL A 89 -19.04 13.38 -7.75
CA VAL A 89 -19.82 13.63 -8.98
C VAL A 89 -21.31 13.71 -8.66
N TYR A 90 -21.85 12.79 -7.85
CA TYR A 90 -23.25 12.90 -7.39
C TYR A 90 -23.52 14.23 -6.69
N LYS A 91 -22.59 14.69 -5.84
CA LYS A 91 -22.74 15.98 -5.15
C LYS A 91 -22.89 17.14 -6.14
N SER A 92 -22.18 17.11 -7.26
CA SER A 92 -22.24 18.13 -8.32
C SER A 92 -23.42 17.99 -9.28
N GLU A 93 -23.65 16.79 -9.84
CA GLU A 93 -24.63 16.56 -10.91
C GLU A 93 -26.01 16.12 -10.42
N LYS A 94 -26.11 15.68 -9.15
CA LYS A 94 -27.32 15.08 -8.55
C LYS A 94 -27.86 13.85 -9.30
N ASN A 95 -27.02 13.22 -10.13
CA ASN A 95 -27.37 12.01 -10.86
C ASN A 95 -27.17 10.75 -10.00
N ILE A 96 -28.28 10.14 -9.57
CA ILE A 96 -28.27 8.99 -8.63
C ILE A 96 -27.50 7.76 -9.14
N LYS A 97 -27.27 7.64 -10.46
CA LYS A 97 -26.51 6.53 -11.06
C LYS A 97 -25.12 6.38 -10.45
N PHE A 98 -24.46 7.48 -10.07
CA PHE A 98 -23.14 7.42 -9.42
C PHE A 98 -23.19 6.76 -8.04
N ILE A 99 -24.29 6.93 -7.31
CA ILE A 99 -24.48 6.22 -6.03
C ILE A 99 -24.72 4.73 -6.29
N TYR A 100 -25.45 4.36 -7.34
CA TYR A 100 -25.57 2.94 -7.70
C TYR A 100 -24.24 2.32 -8.11
N TYR A 101 -23.40 3.03 -8.86
CA TYR A 101 -22.05 2.56 -9.20
C TYR A 101 -21.13 2.44 -7.99
N SER A 102 -21.30 3.28 -6.96
CA SER A 102 -20.46 3.21 -5.76
C SER A 102 -20.79 2.03 -4.86
N ILE A 103 -22.03 1.50 -4.87
CA ILE A 103 -22.43 0.41 -3.97
C ILE A 103 -21.58 -0.86 -4.11
N PRO A 104 -21.41 -1.48 -5.31
CA PRO A 104 -20.58 -2.69 -5.41
C PRO A 104 -19.11 -2.42 -5.03
N LEU A 105 -18.58 -1.23 -5.36
CA LEU A 105 -17.22 -0.83 -4.97
C LEU A 105 -17.09 -0.70 -3.45
N LEU A 106 -18.09 -0.09 -2.81
CA LEU A 106 -18.13 0.09 -1.36
C LEU A 106 -18.26 -1.25 -0.66
N VAL A 107 -19.17 -2.13 -1.10
CA VAL A 107 -19.31 -3.48 -0.53
C VAL A 107 -18.01 -4.26 -0.66
N ALA A 108 -17.39 -4.31 -1.83
CA ALA A 108 -16.10 -5.00 -2.04
C ALA A 108 -14.98 -4.45 -1.15
N SER A 109 -14.92 -3.13 -0.95
CA SER A 109 -13.96 -2.52 -0.03
C SER A 109 -14.27 -2.88 1.42
N LEU A 110 -15.52 -2.78 1.86
CA LEU A 110 -15.90 -2.97 3.26
C LEU A 110 -15.83 -4.44 3.71
N THR A 111 -16.11 -5.39 2.83
CA THR A 111 -16.04 -6.83 3.17
C THR A 111 -14.62 -7.38 3.12
N SER A 112 -13.65 -6.61 2.64
CA SER A 112 -12.26 -7.07 2.50
C SER A 112 -11.55 -7.34 3.83
N LYS A 113 -11.82 -6.52 4.87
CA LYS A 113 -11.24 -6.65 6.23
C LYS A 113 -12.02 -5.82 7.24
N GLY A 114 -12.14 -6.28 8.48
CA GLY A 114 -12.84 -5.56 9.56
C GLY A 114 -12.28 -4.16 9.86
N SER A 115 -10.95 -3.99 9.81
CA SER A 115 -10.34 -2.66 9.96
C SER A 115 -10.70 -1.71 8.81
N VAL A 116 -10.73 -2.22 7.57
CA VAL A 116 -11.15 -1.46 6.37
C VAL A 116 -12.64 -1.08 6.46
N LEU A 117 -13.50 -2.00 6.94
CA LEU A 117 -14.91 -1.73 7.23
C LEU A 117 -15.06 -0.51 8.14
N GLY A 118 -14.37 -0.52 9.29
CA GLY A 118 -14.41 0.59 10.25
C GLY A 118 -13.88 1.90 9.65
N MET A 119 -12.73 1.85 8.98
CA MET A 119 -12.06 3.02 8.41
C MET A 119 -12.86 3.67 7.28
N VAL A 120 -13.19 2.92 6.23
CA VAL A 120 -13.91 3.43 5.06
C VAL A 120 -15.34 3.77 5.43
N GLY A 121 -15.99 2.94 6.26
CA GLY A 121 -17.35 3.20 6.76
C GLY A 121 -17.44 4.52 7.52
N LEU A 122 -16.54 4.75 8.48
CA LEU A 122 -16.48 5.99 9.26
C LEU A 122 -16.18 7.20 8.36
N PHE A 123 -15.21 7.09 7.46
CA PHE A 123 -14.85 8.16 6.53
C PHE A 123 -16.04 8.57 5.64
N ILE A 124 -16.72 7.61 5.02
CA ILE A 124 -17.88 7.89 4.17
C ILE A 124 -19.02 8.49 4.98
N PHE A 125 -19.32 7.91 6.15
CA PHE A 125 -20.37 8.39 7.02
C PHE A 125 -20.15 9.84 7.44
N ILE A 126 -18.96 10.19 7.96
CA ILE A 126 -18.66 11.54 8.44
C ILE A 126 -18.54 12.54 7.27
N THR A 127 -17.76 12.20 6.24
CA THR A 127 -17.46 13.13 5.14
C THR A 127 -18.68 13.43 4.28
N TYR A 128 -19.55 12.44 4.09
CA TYR A 128 -20.73 12.53 3.23
C TYR A 128 -22.05 12.51 4.01
N PHE A 129 -22.04 12.68 5.33
CA PHE A 129 -23.22 12.67 6.19
C PHE A 129 -24.38 13.50 5.60
N LYS A 130 -24.14 14.80 5.38
CA LYS A 130 -25.15 15.72 4.83
C LYS A 130 -25.64 15.31 3.44
N LEU A 131 -24.77 14.69 2.64
CA LEU A 131 -25.11 14.23 1.29
C LEU A 131 -26.03 13.01 1.34
N ILE A 132 -25.73 12.04 2.21
CA ILE A 132 -26.52 10.81 2.40
C ILE A 132 -27.96 11.16 2.81
N PHE A 133 -28.12 12.10 3.75
CA PHE A 133 -29.46 12.55 4.18
C PHE A 133 -30.17 13.48 3.19
N SER A 134 -29.50 13.93 2.12
CA SER A 134 -30.11 14.76 1.07
C SER A 134 -30.81 13.98 -0.04
N PHE A 135 -30.76 12.65 0.00
CA PHE A 135 -31.35 11.79 -1.03
C PHE A 135 -32.89 11.83 -0.96
N LYS A 136 -33.56 11.63 -2.10
CA LYS A 136 -35.02 11.47 -2.13
C LYS A 136 -35.42 10.22 -1.33
N LYS A 137 -36.47 10.29 -0.51
CA LYS A 137 -36.95 9.17 0.36
C LYS A 137 -37.06 7.83 -0.37
N LYS A 138 -37.64 7.80 -1.59
CA LYS A 138 -37.74 6.58 -2.42
C LYS A 138 -36.37 5.99 -2.77
N ASN A 139 -35.39 6.84 -3.09
CA ASN A 139 -34.05 6.39 -3.44
C ASN A 139 -33.28 5.88 -2.23
N ILE A 140 -33.48 6.49 -1.05
CA ILE A 140 -32.85 6.03 0.21
C ILE A 140 -33.20 4.57 0.47
N LEU A 141 -34.50 4.22 0.42
CA LEU A 141 -34.94 2.86 0.68
C LEU A 141 -34.28 1.87 -0.29
N ILE A 142 -34.28 2.17 -1.59
CA ILE A 142 -33.67 1.31 -2.62
C ILE A 142 -32.17 1.17 -2.41
N ILE A 143 -31.45 2.27 -2.17
CA ILE A 143 -30.00 2.27 -1.96
C ILE A 143 -29.66 1.43 -0.72
N PHE A 144 -30.40 1.62 0.37
CA PHE A 144 -30.19 0.91 1.62
C PHE A 144 -30.45 -0.59 1.48
N THR A 145 -31.58 -0.98 0.87
CA THR A 145 -31.90 -2.39 0.62
C THR A 145 -30.87 -3.05 -0.30
N LEU A 146 -30.43 -2.36 -1.36
CA LEU A 146 -29.43 -2.90 -2.29
C LEU A 146 -28.04 -3.03 -1.63
N PHE A 147 -27.62 -2.04 -0.84
CA PHE A 147 -26.37 -2.11 -0.08
C PHE A 147 -26.38 -3.25 0.95
N ILE A 148 -27.43 -3.34 1.77
CA ILE A 148 -27.52 -4.39 2.81
C ILE A 148 -27.60 -5.77 2.18
N SER A 149 -28.43 -5.98 1.15
CA SER A 149 -28.54 -7.29 0.51
C SER A 149 -27.20 -7.76 -0.06
N LEU A 150 -26.48 -6.91 -0.82
CA LEU A 150 -25.17 -7.26 -1.35
C LEU A 150 -24.14 -7.51 -0.23
N PHE A 151 -24.09 -6.66 0.78
CA PHE A 151 -23.18 -6.81 1.91
C PHE A 151 -23.44 -8.11 2.70
N SER A 152 -24.70 -8.40 3.02
CA SER A 152 -25.09 -9.63 3.72
C SER A 152 -24.80 -10.89 2.90
N LEU A 153 -25.07 -10.90 1.60
CA LEU A 153 -24.82 -12.08 0.76
C LEU A 153 -23.32 -12.42 0.68
N VAL A 154 -22.47 -11.41 0.52
CA VAL A 154 -21.01 -11.58 0.49
C VAL A 154 -20.50 -12.03 1.85
N THR A 155 -20.89 -11.35 2.94
CA THR A 155 -20.44 -11.73 4.29
C THR A 155 -20.89 -13.12 4.72
N ILE A 156 -22.11 -13.56 4.35
CA ILE A 156 -22.58 -14.93 4.61
C ILE A 156 -21.76 -15.96 3.82
N GLU A 157 -21.45 -15.67 2.56
CA GLU A 157 -20.61 -16.54 1.74
C GLU A 157 -19.20 -16.66 2.31
N ASP A 158 -18.61 -15.54 2.74
CA ASP A 158 -17.28 -15.50 3.35
C ASP A 158 -17.26 -16.27 4.68
N LEU A 159 -18.25 -16.04 5.56
CA LEU A 159 -18.39 -16.74 6.84
C LEU A 159 -18.52 -18.26 6.63
N ARG A 160 -19.30 -18.70 5.64
CA ARG A 160 -19.40 -20.14 5.28
C ARG A 160 -18.09 -20.71 4.73
N SER A 161 -17.19 -19.86 4.27
CA SER A 161 -15.93 -20.26 3.64
C SER A 161 -14.78 -20.38 4.62
N ASN A 162 -14.70 -19.47 5.60
CA ASN A 162 -13.59 -19.38 6.54
C ASN A 162 -13.99 -19.59 8.01
N ASN A 163 -15.29 -19.69 8.32
CA ASN A 163 -15.85 -19.74 9.68
C ASN A 163 -15.45 -18.55 10.57
N VAL A 164 -15.03 -17.43 9.97
CA VAL A 164 -14.58 -16.23 10.68
C VAL A 164 -15.44 -15.04 10.27
N SER A 165 -15.95 -14.34 11.27
CA SER A 165 -16.69 -13.09 11.11
C SER A 165 -15.76 -11.91 10.90
N LEU A 166 -16.20 -10.89 10.14
CA LEU A 166 -15.49 -9.61 9.99
C LEU A 166 -15.24 -8.89 11.33
N ILE A 167 -16.12 -9.09 12.31
CA ILE A 167 -16.12 -8.37 13.59
C ILE A 167 -15.44 -9.19 14.69
N ASN A 168 -15.41 -10.52 14.56
CA ASN A 168 -14.79 -11.43 15.54
C ASN A 168 -13.70 -12.28 14.87
N PRO A 169 -12.58 -11.67 14.45
CA PRO A 169 -11.41 -12.43 14.02
C PRO A 169 -10.75 -13.13 15.21
N THR A 170 -10.17 -14.30 14.96
CA THR A 170 -9.28 -14.96 15.92
C THR A 170 -7.86 -14.41 15.76
N HIS A 171 -7.24 -14.07 16.89
CA HIS A 171 -5.87 -13.57 16.94
C HIS A 171 -5.00 -14.49 17.79
N GLU A 172 -3.70 -14.50 17.54
CA GLU A 172 -2.73 -15.18 18.41
C GLU A 172 -2.70 -14.53 19.79
N GLU A 173 -2.35 -15.29 20.84
CA GLU A 173 -2.36 -14.82 22.23
C GLU A 173 -1.52 -13.55 22.45
N LYS A 174 -0.41 -13.39 21.71
CA LYS A 174 0.44 -12.20 21.79
C LYS A 174 -0.30 -10.89 21.43
N TYR A 175 -1.36 -10.98 20.63
CA TYR A 175 -2.20 -9.83 20.26
C TYR A 175 -3.37 -9.61 21.22
N ASN A 176 -3.62 -10.51 22.18
CA ASN A 176 -4.73 -10.41 23.13
C ASN A 176 -4.42 -9.42 24.27
N ASN A 177 -3.94 -8.23 23.92
CA ASN A 177 -3.64 -7.15 24.84
C ASN A 177 -4.26 -5.84 24.36
N THR A 178 -4.25 -4.84 25.24
CA THR A 178 -4.56 -3.44 24.89
C THR A 178 -3.36 -2.56 25.21
N ALA A 179 -3.18 -1.51 24.43
CA ALA A 179 -2.16 -0.51 24.64
C ALA A 179 -2.60 0.50 25.71
N GLU A 180 -1.67 0.97 26.54
CA GLU A 180 -1.94 2.07 27.45
C GLU A 180 -2.17 3.39 26.68
N ILE A 181 -3.05 4.26 27.18
CA ILE A 181 -3.35 5.58 26.59
C ILE A 181 -2.07 6.42 26.40
N LYS A 182 -1.09 6.28 27.30
CA LYS A 182 0.20 6.98 27.21
C LYS A 182 0.95 6.69 25.91
N ASN A 183 0.75 5.52 25.31
CA ASN A 183 1.42 5.12 24.08
C ASN A 183 1.03 6.00 22.88
N ILE A 184 -0.16 6.64 22.93
CA ILE A 184 -0.67 7.53 21.87
C ILE A 184 0.24 8.74 21.66
N TYR A 185 0.83 9.28 22.74
CA TYR A 185 1.61 10.53 22.70
C TYR A 185 3.05 10.39 23.20
N LYS A 186 3.41 9.28 23.86
CA LYS A 186 4.77 9.01 24.30
C LYS A 186 5.70 8.98 23.09
N ILE A 187 6.74 9.81 23.09
CA ILE A 187 7.81 9.79 22.10
C ILE A 187 9.14 10.09 22.78
N ASN A 188 10.19 9.35 22.44
CA ASN A 188 11.56 9.64 22.88
C ASN A 188 12.35 10.11 21.66
N PHE A 189 12.55 11.43 21.55
CA PHE A 189 13.22 12.05 20.40
C PHE A 189 14.71 11.69 20.29
N GLU A 190 15.38 11.44 21.41
CA GLU A 190 16.76 10.99 21.36
C GLU A 190 16.83 9.57 20.80
N LYS A 191 15.97 8.68 21.29
CA LYS A 191 15.94 7.28 20.87
C LYS A 191 15.49 7.12 19.42
N ILE A 192 14.51 7.89 18.95
CA ILE A 192 14.03 7.79 17.56
C ILE A 192 15.09 8.23 16.55
N ILE A 193 16.03 9.08 16.95
CA ILE A 193 17.12 9.54 16.07
C ILE A 193 18.34 8.61 16.17
N LYS A 194 18.75 8.26 17.40
CA LYS A 194 19.97 7.46 17.63
C LYS A 194 19.78 5.96 17.44
N SER A 195 18.56 5.47 17.62
CA SER A 195 18.26 4.03 17.56
C SER A 195 16.86 3.79 16.97
N PRO A 196 16.61 4.17 15.69
CA PRO A 196 15.34 3.93 15.00
C PRO A 196 15.09 2.45 14.64
N ILE A 197 15.54 1.53 15.49
CA ILE A 197 15.48 0.08 15.23
C ILE A 197 14.20 -0.54 15.76
N ARG A 198 13.83 -1.68 15.16
CA ARG A 198 12.66 -2.47 15.53
C ARG A 198 12.62 -2.79 17.04
N ASP A 199 11.41 -2.94 17.58
CA ASP A 199 11.09 -3.32 18.97
C ASP A 199 11.46 -2.27 20.03
N GLN A 200 12.35 -1.32 19.73
CA GLN A 200 12.74 -0.26 20.65
C GLN A 200 11.68 0.84 20.84
N HIS A 201 10.68 0.91 19.96
CA HIS A 201 9.66 1.96 19.93
C HIS A 201 8.23 1.42 20.05
N ALA A 202 8.04 0.15 20.42
CA ALA A 202 6.74 -0.51 20.52
C ALA A 202 5.72 0.26 21.37
N GLY A 203 6.16 0.94 22.42
CA GLY A 203 5.32 1.77 23.29
C GLY A 203 5.05 3.21 22.79
N SER A 204 5.36 3.54 21.53
CA SER A 204 5.23 4.89 20.97
C SER A 204 4.57 4.87 19.60
N MET A 205 3.26 5.10 19.58
CA MET A 205 2.47 5.12 18.33
C MET A 205 2.96 6.18 17.33
N PRO A 206 3.35 7.40 17.74
CA PRO A 206 3.94 8.39 16.84
C PRO A 206 5.27 7.92 16.26
N ALA A 207 6.15 7.30 17.05
CA ALA A 207 7.44 6.82 16.56
C ALA A 207 7.26 5.69 15.54
N LEU A 208 6.43 4.68 15.85
CA LEU A 208 6.09 3.59 14.93
C LEU A 208 5.57 4.12 13.59
N THR A 209 4.66 5.10 13.66
CA THR A 209 4.09 5.71 12.45
C THR A 209 5.14 6.49 11.65
N LEU A 210 5.97 7.29 12.30
CA LEU A 210 6.97 8.12 11.63
C LEU A 210 8.07 7.29 10.97
N LEU A 211 8.52 6.22 11.63
CA LEU A 211 9.56 5.35 11.12
C LEU A 211 9.08 4.46 9.96
N ASP A 212 7.78 4.13 9.89
CA ASP A 212 7.27 3.12 8.94
C ASP A 212 6.57 3.70 7.68
N ILE A 213 6.18 4.99 7.63
CA ILE A 213 5.53 5.54 6.40
C ILE A 213 6.50 5.58 5.21
N HIS A 214 7.74 6.01 5.44
CA HIS A 214 8.78 6.08 4.41
C HIS A 214 9.96 5.15 4.68
N GLY A 215 9.95 4.41 5.79
CA GLY A 215 10.91 3.35 6.12
C GLY A 215 10.22 1.99 6.19
N ASP A 216 10.91 1.01 6.75
CA ASP A 216 10.41 -0.36 6.97
C ASP A 216 10.77 -0.77 8.41
N TYR A 217 10.22 -0.03 9.39
CA TYR A 217 10.55 -0.19 10.81
C TYR A 217 10.34 -1.61 11.31
N PHE A 218 9.35 -2.32 10.76
CA PHE A 218 9.03 -3.68 11.16
C PHE A 218 9.87 -4.75 10.43
N ASN A 219 10.77 -4.34 9.53
CA ASN A 219 11.60 -5.20 8.68
C ASN A 219 10.78 -6.27 7.94
N LEU A 220 9.69 -5.85 7.31
CA LEU A 220 8.78 -6.75 6.61
C LEU A 220 8.97 -6.76 5.10
N TYR A 221 9.61 -5.73 4.55
CA TYR A 221 9.72 -5.49 3.12
C TYR A 221 11.17 -5.55 2.68
N TRP A 222 11.81 -4.41 2.47
CA TRP A 222 13.17 -4.36 1.96
C TRP A 222 14.21 -4.56 3.06
N ASP A 223 13.91 -4.28 4.33
CA ASP A 223 14.81 -4.49 5.47
C ASP A 223 14.74 -5.92 6.03
N ASN A 224 13.91 -6.77 5.44
CA ASN A 224 13.88 -8.20 5.72
C ASN A 224 15.11 -8.89 5.11
N ASP A 225 15.87 -9.60 5.94
CA ASP A 225 17.13 -10.29 5.63
C ASP A 225 16.98 -11.40 4.59
N ALA A 226 15.78 -11.98 4.45
CA ALA A 226 15.47 -12.95 3.41
C ALA A 226 15.36 -12.32 2.01
N THR A 227 15.30 -10.99 1.88
CA THR A 227 15.07 -10.33 0.60
C THR A 227 16.36 -9.91 -0.09
N SER A 228 16.39 -10.03 -1.41
CA SER A 228 17.48 -9.50 -2.24
C SER A 228 17.58 -7.97 -2.15
N LEU A 229 16.55 -7.27 -1.65
CA LEU A 229 16.58 -5.84 -1.37
C LEU A 229 17.41 -5.49 -0.12
N HIS A 230 17.51 -6.39 0.86
CA HIS A 230 18.39 -6.24 2.02
C HIS A 230 19.85 -6.58 1.70
N LYS A 231 20.07 -7.69 0.98
CA LYS A 231 21.40 -8.21 0.66
C LYS A 231 22.24 -7.24 -0.18
N ASN A 232 23.55 -7.23 0.02
CA ASN A 232 24.56 -6.53 -0.80
C ASN A 232 24.21 -5.06 -1.07
N ARG A 233 23.63 -4.36 -0.09
CA ARG A 233 23.43 -2.91 -0.16
C ARG A 233 24.79 -2.22 -0.13
N LYS A 234 25.08 -1.40 -1.13
CA LYS A 234 26.27 -0.56 -1.08
C LYS A 234 26.02 0.61 -0.13
N GLU A 235 26.92 0.79 0.81
CA GLU A 235 26.94 1.98 1.66
C GLU A 235 27.55 3.13 0.87
N ILE A 236 26.74 4.15 0.58
CA ILE A 236 27.21 5.39 -0.06
C ILE A 236 27.90 6.29 0.98
N PHE A 237 27.47 6.19 2.24
CA PHE A 237 27.99 6.92 3.37
C PHE A 237 28.57 5.91 4.34
N LEU A 238 29.90 5.92 4.50
CA LEU A 238 30.60 5.17 5.54
C LEU A 238 30.85 6.11 6.70
N PHE A 239 30.62 5.62 7.91
CA PHE A 239 30.88 6.36 9.12
C PHE A 239 31.95 5.62 9.91
N ASP A 240 33.14 6.21 9.97
CA ASP A 240 34.33 5.55 10.51
C ASP A 240 34.90 6.32 11.70
N GLU A 241 35.53 5.62 12.64
CA GLU A 241 36.07 6.24 13.84
C GLU A 241 37.47 6.81 13.56
N SER A 242 37.68 8.09 13.87
CA SER A 242 38.99 8.72 13.83
C SER A 242 39.27 9.45 15.13
N LYS A 243 40.44 9.17 15.71
CA LYS A 243 40.95 9.86 16.91
C LYS A 243 41.23 11.35 16.65
N ASN A 244 41.45 11.72 15.39
CA ASN A 244 41.72 13.09 14.97
C ASN A 244 40.56 13.62 14.11
N ILE A 245 40.28 14.91 14.18
CA ILE A 245 39.31 15.56 13.28
C ILE A 245 39.86 15.48 11.86
N SER A 246 39.31 14.59 11.05
CA SER A 246 39.66 14.42 9.64
C SER A 246 38.52 14.89 8.75
N PRO A 247 38.82 15.55 7.61
CA PRO A 247 37.80 15.89 6.63
C PRO A 247 37.23 14.60 6.00
N PRO A 248 35.97 14.63 5.53
CA PRO A 248 35.40 13.49 4.84
C PRO A 248 36.18 13.17 3.55
N THR A 249 36.37 11.89 3.27
CA THR A 249 37.10 11.39 2.10
C THR A 249 36.15 10.69 1.13
N PHE A 250 36.41 10.81 -0.17
CA PHE A 250 35.59 10.17 -1.20
C PHE A 250 36.45 9.19 -2.01
N ASN A 251 36.25 7.90 -1.80
CA ASN A 251 36.99 6.83 -2.48
C ASN A 251 36.01 5.81 -3.08
N ASN A 252 36.22 5.42 -4.34
CA ASN A 252 35.44 4.36 -5.04
C ASN A 252 33.91 4.53 -4.98
N GLY A 253 33.43 5.78 -5.01
CA GLY A 253 32.00 6.09 -4.97
C GLY A 253 31.38 6.06 -3.57
N VAL A 254 32.20 5.99 -2.52
CA VAL A 254 31.78 6.00 -1.12
C VAL A 254 32.35 7.23 -0.42
N LEU A 255 31.50 7.94 0.31
CA LEU A 255 31.86 9.08 1.13
C LEU A 255 32.07 8.62 2.58
N THR A 256 33.30 8.62 3.06
CA THR A 256 33.64 8.31 4.45
C THR A 256 33.61 9.59 5.29
N ILE A 257 32.75 9.61 6.30
CA ILE A 257 32.63 10.68 7.28
C ILE A 257 33.21 10.16 8.59
N TYR A 258 34.22 10.86 9.11
CA TYR A 258 34.90 10.44 10.32
C TYR A 258 34.24 11.01 11.58
N PHE A 259 33.99 10.15 12.56
CA PHE A 259 33.48 10.52 13.88
C PHE A 259 34.48 10.21 14.98
N GLN A 260 34.37 10.93 16.10
CA GLN A 260 35.27 10.76 17.23
C GLN A 260 34.93 9.54 18.11
N ASN A 261 33.69 9.07 18.07
CA ASN A 261 33.23 7.90 18.81
C ASN A 261 32.44 6.99 17.86
N ASN A 262 32.60 5.68 18.03
CA ASN A 262 31.79 4.70 17.32
C ASN A 262 30.33 4.77 17.81
N THR A 263 29.45 5.26 16.94
CA THR A 263 28.00 5.26 17.16
C THR A 263 27.36 4.59 15.98
N ASP A 264 26.47 3.62 16.22
CA ASP A 264 25.67 3.03 15.15
C ASP A 264 24.94 4.12 14.38
N VAL A 265 25.10 4.15 13.06
CA VAL A 265 24.47 5.16 12.20
C VAL A 265 23.40 4.52 11.34
N TYR A 266 22.14 4.79 11.69
CA TYR A 266 20.96 4.32 10.96
C TYR A 266 20.51 5.36 9.92
N PHE A 267 21.35 5.60 8.91
CA PHE A 267 21.16 6.71 7.99
C PHE A 267 19.92 6.56 7.09
N ARG A 268 19.59 5.34 6.64
CA ARG A 268 18.41 5.08 5.79
C ARG A 268 17.13 5.35 6.59
N GLU A 269 17.05 4.82 7.79
CA GLU A 269 15.94 4.97 8.72
C GLU A 269 15.77 6.44 9.12
N PHE A 270 16.88 7.16 9.36
CA PHE A 270 16.87 8.58 9.65
C PHE A 270 16.35 9.41 8.46
N LEU A 271 16.76 9.11 7.23
CA LEU A 271 16.20 9.77 6.04
C LEU A 271 14.70 9.49 5.90
N GLY A 272 14.27 8.24 6.10
CA GLY A 272 12.85 7.87 6.10
C GLY A 272 12.06 8.67 7.14
N LEU A 273 12.58 8.80 8.36
CA LEU A 273 12.03 9.61 9.44
C LEU A 273 11.87 11.08 9.03
N LEU A 274 12.90 11.69 8.43
CA LEU A 274 12.85 13.08 7.98
C LEU A 274 11.74 13.31 6.94
N VAL A 275 11.61 12.42 5.95
CA VAL A 275 10.56 12.52 4.93
C VAL A 275 9.17 12.36 5.57
N SER A 276 9.00 11.42 6.50
CA SER A 276 7.76 11.26 7.26
C SER A 276 7.40 12.49 8.09
N LEU A 277 8.38 13.12 8.76
CA LEU A 277 8.17 14.36 9.50
C LEU A 277 7.69 15.48 8.58
N ILE A 278 8.32 15.66 7.41
CA ILE A 278 7.88 16.65 6.41
C ILE A 278 6.43 16.40 6.00
N TYR A 279 6.05 15.13 5.75
CA TYR A 279 4.68 14.77 5.42
C TYR A 279 3.67 15.14 6.52
N PHE A 280 3.97 14.82 7.79
CA PHE A 280 3.09 15.18 8.90
C PHE A 280 3.03 16.68 9.18
N LEU A 281 4.10 17.44 8.94
CA LEU A 281 4.07 18.90 8.99
C LEU A 281 3.07 19.47 7.97
N PHE A 282 3.00 18.90 6.76
CA PHE A 282 1.98 19.27 5.78
C PHE A 282 0.56 18.90 6.23
N ILE A 283 0.35 17.71 6.81
CA ILE A 283 -0.95 17.34 7.39
C ILE A 283 -1.36 18.35 8.45
N PHE A 284 -0.47 18.67 9.39
CA PHE A 284 -0.72 19.60 10.47
C PHE A 284 -1.05 21.01 9.95
N TYR A 285 -0.32 21.47 8.93
CA TYR A 285 -0.64 22.72 8.23
C TYR A 285 -2.06 22.70 7.64
N TYR A 286 -2.47 21.63 6.95
CA TYR A 286 -3.84 21.52 6.42
C TYR A 286 -4.91 21.42 7.52
N PHE A 287 -4.57 20.82 8.65
CA PHE A 287 -5.43 20.74 9.82
C PHE A 287 -5.72 22.13 10.41
N ILE A 288 -4.69 22.97 10.60
CA ILE A 288 -4.83 24.33 11.15
C ILE A 288 -5.58 25.24 10.17
N PHE A 289 -5.13 25.31 8.92
CA PHE A 289 -5.60 26.34 7.98
C PHE A 289 -6.88 25.96 7.22
N ARG A 290 -7.40 24.72 7.42
CA ARG A 290 -8.69 24.23 6.89
C ARG A 290 -9.00 24.64 5.44
N LYS A 291 -8.04 24.43 4.53
CA LYS A 291 -8.23 24.64 3.09
C LYS A 291 -9.39 23.80 2.53
N ASN A 292 -9.96 24.18 1.39
CA ASN A 292 -11.10 23.48 0.77
C ASN A 292 -10.89 21.97 0.55
N ASP A 293 -9.66 21.54 0.30
CA ASP A 293 -9.31 20.14 0.02
C ASP A 293 -8.87 19.38 1.28
N SER A 294 -8.93 20.00 2.47
CA SER A 294 -8.45 19.40 3.73
C SER A 294 -9.16 18.09 4.05
N ARG A 295 -10.43 17.93 3.66
CA ARG A 295 -11.16 16.67 3.84
C ARG A 295 -10.52 15.47 3.15
N PHE A 296 -9.71 15.68 2.10
CA PHE A 296 -8.98 14.61 1.42
C PHE A 296 -7.56 14.47 1.97
N VAL A 297 -6.88 15.58 2.28
CA VAL A 297 -5.54 15.56 2.87
C VAL A 297 -5.54 14.97 4.28
N LEU A 298 -6.61 15.17 5.05
CA LEU A 298 -6.74 14.69 6.43
C LEU A 298 -7.33 13.27 6.53
N THR A 299 -7.50 12.56 5.40
CA THR A 299 -8.00 11.18 5.40
C THR A 299 -7.23 10.19 6.31
N PRO A 300 -5.89 10.29 6.52
CA PRO A 300 -5.16 9.37 7.38
C PRO A 300 -5.62 9.42 8.84
N ILE A 301 -6.20 10.53 9.29
CA ILE A 301 -6.73 10.69 10.66
C ILE A 301 -7.84 9.68 10.93
N TYR A 302 -8.69 9.35 9.95
CA TYR A 302 -9.72 8.31 10.11
C TYR A 302 -9.11 6.92 10.30
N GLY A 303 -8.02 6.63 9.58
CA GLY A 303 -7.26 5.39 9.71
C GLY A 303 -6.64 5.25 11.09
N ILE A 304 -5.88 6.27 11.50
CA ILE A 304 -5.25 6.35 12.82
C ILE A 304 -6.31 6.21 13.91
N PHE A 305 -7.43 6.95 13.82
CA PHE A 305 -8.51 6.88 14.81
C PHE A 305 -9.07 5.47 14.98
N ILE A 306 -9.37 4.75 13.90
CA ILE A 306 -9.89 3.38 14.00
C ILE A 306 -8.85 2.44 14.60
N LEU A 307 -7.56 2.55 14.22
CA LEU A 307 -6.52 1.74 14.85
C LEU A 307 -6.39 2.04 16.34
N LEU A 308 -6.48 3.31 16.76
CA LEU A 308 -6.46 3.68 18.18
C LEU A 308 -7.63 3.06 18.95
N VAL A 309 -8.83 3.06 18.39
CA VAL A 309 -10.00 2.40 19.01
C VAL A 309 -9.74 0.89 19.17
N MET A 310 -9.14 0.25 18.18
CA MET A 310 -8.80 -1.18 18.24
C MET A 310 -7.69 -1.46 19.26
N THR A 311 -6.61 -0.69 19.26
CA THR A 311 -5.43 -0.97 20.09
C THR A 311 -5.60 -0.54 21.53
N VAL A 312 -6.17 0.63 21.77
CA VAL A 312 -6.34 1.19 23.13
C VAL A 312 -7.69 0.79 23.71
N GLY A 313 -8.74 0.86 22.90
CA GLY A 313 -10.09 0.48 23.32
C GLY A 313 -10.35 -1.03 23.35
N GLY A 314 -9.52 -1.83 22.66
CA GLY A 314 -9.71 -3.28 22.58
C GLY A 314 -10.98 -3.71 21.84
N PHE A 315 -11.55 -2.82 21.02
CA PHE A 315 -12.82 -3.05 20.32
C PHE A 315 -12.61 -3.26 18.81
N PRO A 316 -13.25 -4.26 18.17
CA PRO A 316 -14.19 -5.24 18.74
C PRO A 316 -13.50 -6.37 19.53
N VAL A 317 -12.23 -6.63 19.25
CA VAL A 317 -11.40 -7.63 19.92
C VAL A 317 -10.04 -7.00 20.21
N PRO A 318 -9.40 -7.27 21.37
CA PRO A 318 -8.04 -6.86 21.65
C PRO A 318 -7.09 -7.29 20.54
N ASN A 319 -6.28 -6.35 20.07
CA ASN A 319 -5.33 -6.58 19.00
C ASN A 319 -4.12 -5.68 19.20
N TRP A 320 -3.26 -6.01 20.15
CA TRP A 320 -2.03 -5.28 20.42
C TRP A 320 -0.94 -6.24 20.86
N ASP A 321 0.21 -6.17 20.19
CA ASP A 321 1.43 -6.83 20.64
C ASP A 321 2.28 -5.80 21.40
N PRO A 322 2.44 -5.91 22.74
CA PRO A 322 3.17 -4.95 23.53
C PRO A 322 4.70 -4.95 23.28
N LEU A 323 5.23 -6.01 22.67
CA LEU A 323 6.66 -6.12 22.37
C LEU A 323 7.02 -5.42 21.07
N VAL A 324 6.11 -5.42 20.09
CA VAL A 324 6.40 -4.94 18.73
C VAL A 324 5.59 -3.69 18.36
N GLY A 325 4.35 -3.58 18.85
CA GLY A 325 3.41 -2.52 18.49
C GLY A 325 2.84 -2.61 17.07
N ASP A 326 2.82 -3.82 16.50
CA ASP A 326 2.47 -4.15 15.12
C ASP A 326 1.14 -3.52 14.64
N THR A 327 0.12 -3.48 15.49
CA THR A 327 -1.24 -3.09 15.08
C THR A 327 -1.36 -1.66 14.53
N ILE A 328 -0.36 -0.79 14.74
CA ILE A 328 -0.41 0.63 14.36
C ILE A 328 0.34 0.93 13.05
N LYS A 329 0.79 -0.13 12.35
CA LYS A 329 1.42 -0.02 11.04
C LYS A 329 0.65 0.90 10.09
N PRO A 330 1.30 1.96 9.55
CA PRO A 330 0.79 2.76 8.45
C PRO A 330 0.26 1.97 7.26
N PHE A 331 0.82 0.78 7.04
CA PHE A 331 0.31 -0.20 6.08
C PHE A 331 -1.22 -0.39 6.14
N TYR A 332 -1.80 -0.52 7.35
CA TYR A 332 -3.22 -0.83 7.55
C TYR A 332 -4.18 0.31 7.13
N TYR A 333 -3.69 1.54 7.01
CA TYR A 333 -4.46 2.70 6.53
C TYR A 333 -3.80 3.42 5.35
N SER A 334 -2.89 2.73 4.66
CA SER A 334 -2.14 3.22 3.50
C SER A 334 -3.03 3.77 2.39
N PHE A 335 -4.21 3.18 2.16
CA PHE A 335 -5.19 3.68 1.19
C PHE A 335 -5.65 5.12 1.47
N PHE A 336 -5.73 5.55 2.74
CA PHE A 336 -5.96 6.95 3.09
C PHE A 336 -4.71 7.82 2.91
N ILE A 337 -3.52 7.29 3.24
CA ILE A 337 -2.27 8.00 2.97
C ILE A 337 -2.13 8.32 1.48
N PHE A 338 -2.47 7.40 0.57
CA PHE A 338 -2.39 7.69 -0.86
C PHE A 338 -3.38 8.77 -1.32
N ILE A 339 -4.62 8.78 -0.81
CA ILE A 339 -5.56 9.87 -1.11
C ILE A 339 -5.00 11.20 -0.61
N SER A 340 -4.50 11.22 0.63
CA SER A 340 -3.91 12.41 1.23
C SER A 340 -2.75 12.98 0.42
N ILE A 341 -1.77 12.13 0.13
CA ILE A 341 -0.60 12.47 -0.68
C ILE A 341 -1.03 12.88 -2.08
N ALA A 342 -1.97 12.18 -2.71
CA ALA A 342 -2.39 12.50 -4.08
C ALA A 342 -2.91 13.93 -4.18
N PHE A 343 -3.75 14.35 -3.22
CA PHE A 343 -4.24 15.73 -3.16
C PHE A 343 -3.14 16.73 -2.80
N LEU A 344 -2.28 16.42 -1.82
CA LEU A 344 -1.16 17.27 -1.42
C LEU A 344 -0.20 17.55 -2.60
N MET A 345 0.27 16.49 -3.25
CA MET A 345 1.22 16.54 -4.36
C MET A 345 0.61 17.22 -5.58
N SER A 346 -0.66 16.95 -5.90
CA SER A 346 -1.32 17.57 -7.05
C SER A 346 -1.40 19.11 -6.93
N LYS A 347 -1.42 19.65 -5.71
CA LYS A 347 -1.45 21.10 -5.45
C LYS A 347 -0.07 21.71 -5.39
N TYR A 348 0.93 20.99 -4.90
CA TYR A 348 2.28 21.52 -4.81
C TYR A 348 3.01 21.49 -6.16
N LEU A 349 2.80 20.44 -6.96
CA LEU A 349 3.51 20.17 -8.21
C LEU A 349 2.78 20.69 -9.46
N ILE A 350 2.13 21.85 -9.36
CA ILE A 350 1.39 22.47 -10.47
C ILE A 350 2.34 22.95 -11.59
N ASN A 351 3.57 23.31 -11.25
CA ASN A 351 4.57 23.83 -12.19
C ASN A 351 5.51 22.70 -12.65
N LYS A 352 5.76 22.63 -13.97
CA LYS A 352 6.69 21.68 -14.60
C LYS A 352 8.09 21.71 -13.96
N TYR A 353 8.63 22.89 -13.66
CA TYR A 353 9.95 23.02 -13.04
C TYR A 353 9.98 22.40 -11.63
N LYS A 354 8.97 22.71 -10.80
CA LYS A 354 8.83 22.11 -9.46
C LYS A 354 8.67 20.59 -9.54
N ALA A 355 7.87 20.11 -10.49
CA ALA A 355 7.68 18.68 -10.73
C ALA A 355 8.97 17.96 -11.11
N ILE A 356 9.76 18.52 -12.03
CA ILE A 356 11.03 17.92 -12.46
C ILE A 356 12.04 17.87 -11.31
N ILE A 357 12.25 19.00 -10.61
CA ILE A 357 13.15 19.03 -9.45
C ILE A 357 12.73 18.00 -8.41
N PHE A 358 11.44 17.96 -8.10
CA PHE A 358 10.90 17.01 -7.14
C PHE A 358 11.23 15.57 -7.54
N LEU A 359 11.00 15.17 -8.80
CA LEU A 359 11.29 13.81 -9.27
C LEU A 359 12.78 13.47 -9.24
N ILE A 360 13.64 14.41 -9.64
CA ILE A 360 15.11 14.23 -9.64
C ILE A 360 15.63 13.96 -8.22
N VAL A 361 15.03 14.57 -7.19
CA VAL A 361 15.42 14.33 -5.79
C VAL A 361 14.75 13.07 -5.24
N TYR A 362 13.45 12.92 -5.52
CA TYR A 362 12.63 11.90 -4.89
C TYR A 362 12.95 10.48 -5.36
N ILE A 363 13.15 10.25 -6.66
CA ILE A 363 13.38 8.90 -7.18
C ILE A 363 14.67 8.29 -6.61
N PRO A 364 15.84 8.98 -6.64
CA PRO A 364 17.05 8.46 -6.01
C PRO A 364 16.89 8.25 -4.50
N LEU A 365 16.18 9.15 -3.80
CA LEU A 365 15.91 9.01 -2.38
C LEU A 365 15.06 7.76 -2.09
N ALA A 366 13.99 7.54 -2.85
CA ALA A 366 13.13 6.37 -2.68
C ALA A 366 13.88 5.07 -3.00
N MET A 367 14.67 5.05 -4.07
CA MET A 367 15.54 3.91 -4.39
C MET A 367 16.55 3.65 -3.27
N TYR A 368 17.13 4.71 -2.69
CA TYR A 368 18.02 4.59 -1.54
C TYR A 368 17.29 3.98 -0.34
N LEU A 369 16.11 4.49 0.04
CA LEU A 369 15.37 3.96 1.17
C LEU A 369 15.05 2.46 1.03
N ILE A 370 14.79 1.98 -0.19
CA ILE A 370 14.39 0.59 -0.48
C ILE A 370 15.59 -0.36 -0.64
N GLY A 371 16.83 0.14 -0.55
CA GLY A 371 18.03 -0.70 -0.53
C GLY A 371 18.88 -0.67 -1.80
N PHE A 372 18.76 0.36 -2.62
CA PHE A 372 19.74 0.69 -3.66
C PHE A 372 20.76 1.73 -3.16
N PRO A 373 21.92 1.90 -3.83
CA PRO A 373 22.49 1.02 -4.85
C PRO A 373 22.95 -0.33 -4.27
N LYS A 374 23.14 -1.30 -5.16
CA LYS A 374 23.66 -2.63 -4.84
C LYS A 374 25.18 -2.69 -5.10
N GLY A 375 25.88 -3.49 -4.30
CA GLY A 375 27.22 -3.98 -4.61
C GLY A 375 27.14 -5.20 -5.54
N ASP A 376 28.13 -6.09 -5.48
CA ASP A 376 28.14 -7.32 -6.27
C ASP A 376 26.90 -8.14 -5.93
N VAL A 377 26.10 -8.46 -6.94
CA VAL A 377 24.79 -9.09 -6.78
C VAL A 377 24.97 -10.61 -6.84
N GLU A 378 24.23 -11.36 -6.02
CA GLU A 378 23.99 -12.79 -6.28
C GLU A 378 23.07 -12.87 -7.51
N ASP A 379 23.66 -12.84 -8.71
CA ASP A 379 22.95 -12.87 -10.00
C ASP A 379 21.98 -14.05 -10.10
N GLN A 380 22.30 -15.13 -9.40
CA GLN A 380 21.53 -16.38 -9.35
C GLN A 380 20.07 -16.19 -8.91
N LEU A 381 19.80 -15.39 -7.89
CA LEU A 381 18.42 -15.20 -7.40
C LEU A 381 17.55 -14.41 -8.40
N LEU A 382 18.15 -13.42 -9.05
CA LEU A 382 17.49 -12.62 -10.09
C LEU A 382 17.25 -13.47 -11.33
N TYR A 383 18.24 -14.28 -11.71
CA TYR A 383 18.16 -15.23 -12.80
C TYR A 383 17.06 -16.27 -12.58
N GLU A 384 17.06 -16.98 -11.44
CA GLU A 384 16.03 -17.95 -11.06
C GLU A 384 14.64 -17.32 -11.05
N SER A 385 14.50 -16.11 -10.50
CA SER A 385 13.21 -15.39 -10.51
C SER A 385 12.75 -15.02 -11.93
N ASN A 386 13.69 -14.71 -12.83
CA ASN A 386 13.39 -14.33 -14.21
C ASN A 386 12.90 -15.51 -15.06
N GLN A 387 13.40 -16.72 -14.83
CA GLN A 387 12.95 -17.93 -15.55
C GLN A 387 11.43 -18.10 -15.50
N TYR A 388 10.83 -17.70 -14.37
CA TYR A 388 9.39 -17.74 -14.14
C TYR A 388 8.69 -16.42 -14.49
N SER A 389 9.27 -15.50 -15.27
CA SER A 389 8.65 -14.22 -15.66
C SER A 389 7.92 -14.32 -17.01
N TYR A 390 6.82 -13.55 -17.21
CA TYR A 390 6.18 -13.42 -18.54
C TYR A 390 7.11 -12.68 -19.51
N PHE A 391 8.00 -11.87 -18.96
CA PHE A 391 8.99 -11.09 -19.68
C PHE A 391 10.36 -11.77 -19.65
N CYS A 392 10.44 -13.08 -19.36
CA CYS A 392 11.71 -13.79 -19.29
C CYS A 392 12.57 -13.59 -20.55
N GLU A 393 11.97 -13.59 -21.74
CA GLU A 393 12.68 -13.38 -23.01
C GLU A 393 13.10 -11.91 -23.23
N ILE A 394 12.43 -10.97 -22.55
CA ILE A 394 12.64 -9.52 -22.72
C ILE A 394 13.59 -8.97 -21.65
N ASN A 395 13.53 -9.50 -20.43
CA ASN A 395 14.30 -9.06 -19.29
C ASN A 395 15.83 -9.08 -19.50
N PRO A 396 16.43 -10.07 -20.19
CA PRO A 396 17.86 -10.05 -20.51
C PRO A 396 18.32 -8.79 -21.23
N TYR A 397 17.48 -8.18 -22.09
CA TYR A 397 17.84 -6.92 -22.76
C TYR A 397 17.99 -5.75 -21.78
N PHE A 398 17.31 -5.80 -20.64
CA PHE A 398 17.40 -4.78 -19.58
C PHE A 398 18.51 -5.07 -18.57
N PHE A 399 18.94 -6.32 -18.45
CA PHE A 399 19.97 -6.79 -17.52
C PHE A 399 21.30 -7.17 -18.20
N ASN A 400 21.51 -6.71 -19.45
CA ASN A 400 22.75 -6.91 -20.19
C ASN A 400 23.96 -6.47 -19.33
N GLY A 401 24.80 -7.42 -18.91
CA GLY A 401 25.97 -7.19 -18.06
C GLY A 401 25.97 -7.90 -16.70
N LEU A 402 24.94 -8.69 -16.38
CA LEU A 402 24.96 -9.67 -15.28
C LEU A 402 25.42 -11.03 -15.82
N ASP A 403 26.36 -11.68 -15.14
CA ASP A 403 27.14 -12.82 -15.67
C ASP A 403 26.28 -14.08 -15.90
N GLU A 404 25.17 -14.22 -15.19
CA GLU A 404 24.28 -15.39 -15.24
C GLU A 404 23.04 -15.19 -16.12
N PHE A 405 22.83 -14.00 -16.68
CA PHE A 405 21.60 -13.64 -17.40
C PHE A 405 21.67 -13.97 -18.91
N ASP A 406 22.07 -15.20 -19.24
CA ASP A 406 22.21 -15.65 -20.62
C ASP A 406 20.88 -16.18 -21.22
N ARG A 407 20.72 -15.96 -22.53
CA ARG A 407 19.42 -15.89 -23.25
C ARG A 407 18.63 -17.19 -23.41
N ASP A 408 19.18 -18.33 -23.01
CA ASP A 408 18.74 -19.63 -23.55
C ASP A 408 17.79 -20.44 -22.64
N PHE A 409 17.39 -19.95 -21.46
CA PHE A 409 16.53 -20.71 -20.55
C PHE A 409 15.38 -19.88 -19.96
N CYS A 410 14.34 -19.67 -20.76
CA CYS A 410 13.01 -19.38 -20.26
C CYS A 410 12.21 -20.67 -20.22
N ASP A 411 11.98 -21.21 -19.02
CA ASP A 411 11.43 -22.55 -18.77
C ASP A 411 9.93 -22.73 -19.15
N LEU A 412 9.44 -21.97 -20.12
CA LEU A 412 8.00 -21.85 -20.44
C LEU A 412 7.64 -22.00 -21.92
N LYS A 413 8.48 -22.61 -22.75
CA LYS A 413 8.05 -23.04 -24.11
C LYS A 413 8.29 -24.51 -24.47
N SER A 414 9.08 -25.27 -23.70
CA SER A 414 9.45 -26.65 -24.03
C SER A 414 9.04 -27.71 -23.01
N VAL A 415 8.23 -27.37 -22.00
CA VAL A 415 7.51 -28.43 -21.29
C VAL A 415 6.43 -28.91 -22.24
N GLU A 416 6.73 -30.00 -22.99
CA GLU A 416 5.70 -30.84 -23.59
C GLU A 416 4.57 -30.92 -22.57
N ILE A 417 3.38 -30.46 -22.96
CA ILE A 417 2.21 -30.51 -22.08
C ILE A 417 1.92 -31.98 -21.88
N ASP A 418 2.58 -32.56 -20.89
CA ASP A 418 2.36 -33.93 -20.52
C ASP A 418 0.94 -33.96 -19.99
N TYR A 419 0.05 -34.63 -20.72
CA TYR A 419 -1.36 -34.73 -20.38
C TYR A 419 -1.59 -35.53 -19.09
N VAL A 420 -0.51 -35.98 -18.45
CA VAL A 420 -0.53 -36.61 -17.13
C VAL A 420 -0.71 -35.50 -16.07
N PRO A 421 -1.87 -35.42 -15.41
CA PRO A 421 -2.05 -34.49 -14.31
C PRO A 421 -1.06 -34.87 -13.21
N ARG A 422 -0.12 -33.97 -12.89
CA ARG A 422 0.73 -34.12 -11.71
C ARG A 422 -0.16 -33.91 -10.48
N ASP A 423 -0.27 -34.94 -9.64
CA ASP A 423 -1.02 -34.90 -8.39
C ASP A 423 -0.30 -34.01 -7.35
N VAL A 424 -0.35 -32.70 -7.55
CA VAL A 424 0.05 -31.73 -6.53
C VAL A 424 -1.05 -31.70 -5.48
N GLU A 425 -0.71 -32.02 -4.23
CA GLU A 425 -1.67 -32.12 -3.13
C GLU A 425 -2.54 -30.86 -2.96
N GLY A 426 -1.98 -29.68 -3.24
CA GLY A 426 -2.67 -28.39 -3.21
C GLY A 426 -3.78 -28.20 -4.26
N PHE A 427 -3.82 -28.99 -5.33
CA PHE A 427 -4.87 -28.94 -6.37
C PHE A 427 -5.94 -30.03 -6.23
N LYS A 428 -5.81 -30.96 -5.27
CA LYS A 428 -6.79 -32.04 -5.03
C LYS A 428 -8.21 -31.50 -4.74
N ASN A 429 -8.29 -30.28 -4.19
CA ASN A 429 -9.55 -29.58 -4.00
C ASN A 429 -9.67 -28.42 -5.00
N PRO A 430 -10.63 -28.44 -5.95
CA PRO A 430 -10.84 -27.31 -6.84
C PRO A 430 -11.21 -26.06 -6.02
N PRO A 431 -10.80 -24.86 -6.46
CA PRO A 431 -11.19 -23.63 -5.80
C PRO A 431 -12.73 -23.55 -5.78
N LYS A 432 -13.31 -23.46 -4.58
CA LYS A 432 -14.76 -23.38 -4.42
C LYS A 432 -15.24 -22.09 -5.08
N PHE A 433 -16.02 -22.20 -6.15
CA PHE A 433 -16.62 -21.05 -6.81
C PHE A 433 -17.48 -20.27 -5.80
N LYS A 434 -17.19 -18.99 -5.64
CA LYS A 434 -17.89 -18.08 -4.74
C LYS A 434 -18.81 -17.20 -5.58
N LEU A 435 -20.08 -17.56 -5.63
CA LEU A 435 -21.08 -16.95 -6.51
C LEU A 435 -21.21 -15.46 -6.21
N PHE A 436 -21.39 -15.09 -4.94
CA PHE A 436 -21.67 -13.69 -4.58
C PHE A 436 -20.42 -12.82 -4.70
N ASN A 437 -19.25 -13.32 -4.31
CA ASN A 437 -17.98 -12.64 -4.55
C ASN A 437 -17.69 -12.46 -6.06
N SER A 438 -17.98 -13.47 -6.88
CA SER A 438 -17.78 -13.38 -8.35
C SER A 438 -18.73 -12.36 -8.97
N LEU A 439 -19.99 -12.34 -8.55
CA LEU A 439 -20.96 -11.32 -8.97
C LEU A 439 -20.53 -9.92 -8.52
N LEU A 440 -20.04 -9.77 -7.29
CA LEU A 440 -19.52 -8.50 -6.78
C LEU A 440 -18.34 -7.99 -7.61
N PHE A 441 -17.43 -8.87 -8.00
CA PHE A 441 -16.33 -8.54 -8.90
C PHE A 441 -16.85 -8.08 -10.28
N LEU A 442 -17.80 -8.80 -10.87
CA LEU A 442 -18.43 -8.41 -12.14
C LEU A 442 -19.14 -7.05 -12.06
N PHE A 443 -19.89 -6.79 -10.98
CA PHE A 443 -20.54 -5.50 -10.79
C PHE A 443 -19.55 -4.37 -10.53
N SER A 444 -18.47 -4.64 -9.79
CA SER A 444 -17.41 -3.65 -9.53
C SER A 444 -16.68 -3.27 -10.82
N THR A 445 -16.31 -4.26 -11.63
CA THR A 445 -15.67 -4.04 -12.94
C THR A 445 -16.60 -3.31 -13.91
N PHE A 446 -17.89 -3.67 -13.96
CA PHE A 446 -18.90 -2.95 -14.73
C PHE A 446 -19.04 -1.48 -14.28
N SER A 447 -19.07 -1.22 -12.97
CA SER A 447 -19.09 0.15 -12.43
C SER A 447 -17.87 0.94 -12.88
N ILE A 448 -16.66 0.41 -12.69
CA ILE A 448 -15.41 1.08 -13.09
C ILE A 448 -15.40 1.37 -14.60
N PHE A 449 -15.78 0.39 -15.42
CA PHE A 449 -15.83 0.55 -16.88
C PHE A 449 -16.78 1.68 -17.31
N ASN A 450 -17.98 1.76 -16.71
CA ASN A 450 -18.91 2.85 -16.99
C ASN A 450 -18.38 4.20 -16.52
N LEU A 451 -17.77 4.27 -15.33
CA LEU A 451 -17.17 5.49 -14.78
C LEU A 451 -16.03 6.02 -15.67
N GLN A 452 -15.28 5.13 -16.33
CA GLN A 452 -14.23 5.53 -17.27
C GLN A 452 -14.78 6.21 -18.53
N ARG A 453 -15.91 5.74 -19.06
CA ARG A 453 -16.55 6.23 -20.29
C ARG A 453 -17.22 7.60 -20.13
N ILE A 454 -17.56 8.01 -18.92
CA ILE A 454 -18.22 9.28 -18.65
C ILE A 454 -17.25 10.44 -18.93
N ARG A 455 -17.65 11.35 -19.83
CA ARG A 455 -16.93 12.61 -20.08
C ARG A 455 -17.12 13.54 -18.89
N LEU A 456 -16.01 14.02 -18.34
CA LEU A 456 -16.00 14.96 -17.23
C LEU A 456 -16.66 16.27 -17.69
N LYS A 457 -17.77 16.66 -17.04
CA LYS A 457 -18.20 18.05 -17.05
C LYS A 457 -17.38 18.77 -15.97
N ALA A 458 -16.50 19.67 -16.39
CA ALA A 458 -15.63 20.38 -15.47
C ALA A 458 -16.46 21.16 -14.45
N LYS A 459 -16.00 21.18 -13.20
CA LYS A 459 -16.53 22.09 -12.19
C LYS A 459 -16.08 23.50 -12.57
N ILE A 460 -17.04 24.36 -12.94
CA ILE A 460 -16.84 25.81 -13.08
C ILE A 460 -16.81 26.41 -11.67
#